data_AF-A0A7Y0A1T3-F1
#
_entry.id   AF-A0A7Y0A1T3-F1
#
_cell.length_a   1.000
_cell.length_b   1.000
_cell.length_c   1.000
_cell.angle_alpha   90.00
_cell.angle_beta   90.00
_cell.angle_gamma   90.00
#
_symmetry.space_group_name_H-M   'P 1'
#
loop_
_entity.id
_entity.type
_entity.pdbx_description
1 polymer ?
#
loop_
_entity_poly.entity_id
_entity_poly.type
_entity_poly.pdbx_seq_one_letter_code
_entity_poly.pdbx_strand_id
1 'polypeptide(L)' 'MDWLLRPVVKGMCRYESLKDGTIDLADIALMNDCLDVLAENTQIAQRINENQNVR' A
#
# COMPACT_ATOMS: atom_id res chain seq x y z
N MET A 1 -12.20 7.18 -6.86
CA MET A 1 -12.47 5.74 -7.07
C MET A 1 -11.23 4.86 -6.91
N ASP A 2 -10.02 5.40 -6.78
CA ASP A 2 -8.79 4.60 -6.69
C ASP A 2 -8.63 3.81 -5.37
N TRP A 3 -9.12 4.33 -4.24
CA TRP A 3 -8.95 3.71 -2.91
C TRP A 3 -9.30 2.21 -2.85
N LEU A 4 -10.35 1.79 -3.56
CA LEU A 4 -10.80 0.39 -3.57
C LEU A 4 -9.87 -0.52 -4.41
N LEU A 5 -9.23 0.02 -5.44
CA LEU A 5 -8.42 -0.74 -6.40
C LEU A 5 -6.92 -0.66 -6.11
N ARG A 6 -6.47 0.23 -5.20
CA ARG A 6 -5.07 0.34 -4.76
C ARG A 6 -4.44 -1.03 -4.46
N PRO A 7 -5.05 -1.93 -3.64
CA PRO A 7 -4.44 -3.23 -3.35
C PRO A 7 -4.38 -4.16 -4.57
N VAL A 8 -5.35 -4.08 -5.48
CA VAL A 8 -5.37 -4.86 -6.73
C VAL A 8 -4.22 -4.45 -7.63
N VAL A 9 -4.02 -3.14 -7.83
CA VAL A 9 -2.92 -2.59 -8.65
C VAL A 9 -1.55 -2.93 -8.04
N LYS A 10 -1.47 -3.01 -6.71
CA LYS A 10 -0.26 -3.43 -5.99
C LYS A 10 -0.07 -4.95 -5.90
N GLY A 11 -1.00 -5.74 -6.44
CA GLY A 11 -0.92 -7.19 -6.46
C GLY A 11 -1.17 -7.87 -5.10
N MET A 12 -1.76 -7.16 -4.14
CA MET A 12 -2.08 -7.70 -2.80
C MET A 12 -3.33 -8.59 -2.83
N CYS A 13 -4.25 -8.34 -3.77
CA CYS A 13 -5.44 -9.15 -3.98
C CYS A 13 -5.84 -9.19 -5.46
N ARG A 14 -6.70 -10.15 -5.82
CA ARG A 14 -7.26 -10.26 -7.17
C ARG A 14 -8.51 -9.38 -7.30
N TYR A 15 -8.72 -8.81 -8.49
CA TYR A 15 -9.93 -8.02 -8.77
C TYR A 15 -11.21 -8.85 -8.63
N GLU A 16 -11.15 -10.11 -9.05
CA GLU A 16 -12.27 -11.05 -8.95
C GLU A 16 -12.70 -11.27 -7.50
N SER A 17 -11.74 -11.34 -6.57
CA SER A 17 -12.02 -11.55 -5.14
C SER A 17 -12.76 -10.38 -4.49
N LEU A 18 -12.50 -9.16 -4.96
CA LEU A 18 -13.26 -7.98 -4.55
C LEU A 18 -14.68 -8.01 -5.12
N LYS A 19 -14.84 -8.50 -6.37
CA LYS A 19 -16.12 -8.54 -7.07
C LYS A 19 -17.03 -9.66 -6.56
N ASP A 20 -16.46 -10.82 -6.21
CA ASP A 20 -17.19 -11.99 -5.72
C ASP A 20 -17.43 -11.95 -4.20
N GLY A 21 -16.82 -10.99 -3.49
CA GLY A 21 -16.99 -10.80 -2.04
C GLY A 21 -16.16 -11.75 -1.18
N THR A 22 -15.17 -12.44 -1.75
CA THR A 22 -14.19 -13.25 -1.00
C THR A 22 -13.39 -12.40 -0.01
N ILE A 23 -13.16 -11.14 -0.36
CA ILE A 23 -12.58 -10.12 0.52
C ILE A 23 -13.59 -9.00 0.72
N ASP A 24 -13.57 -8.39 1.89
CA ASP A 24 -14.49 -7.31 2.23
C ASP A 24 -13.81 -5.93 2.28
N LEU A 25 -14.59 -4.91 2.66
CA LEU A 25 -14.07 -3.54 2.75
C LEU A 25 -13.07 -3.35 3.89
N ALA A 26 -13.13 -4.17 4.95
CA ALA A 26 -12.18 -4.13 6.04
C ALA A 26 -10.82 -4.68 5.60
N ASP A 27 -10.81 -5.75 4.79
CA ASP A 27 -9.59 -6.24 4.15
C ASP A 27 -8.93 -5.18 3.28
N ILE A 28 -9.73 -4.48 2.45
CA ILE A 28 -9.22 -3.40 1.59
C ILE A 28 -8.68 -2.23 2.42
N ALA A 29 -9.37 -1.85 3.50
CA ALA A 29 -8.90 -0.80 4.41
C ALA A 29 -7.54 -1.16 5.01
N LEU A 30 -7.40 -2.39 5.52
CA LEU A 30 -6.15 -2.86 6.11
C LEU A 30 -5.00 -2.90 5.09
N MET A 31 -5.27 -3.34 3.85
CA MET A 31 -4.26 -3.34 2.79
C MET A 31 -3.82 -1.91 2.43
N ASN A 32 -4.75 -0.95 2.42
CA ASN A 32 -4.41 0.44 2.19
C ASN A 32 -3.57 1.04 3.31
N ASP A 33 -3.90 0.77 4.57
CA ASP A 33 -3.10 1.21 5.71
C ASP A 33 -1.67 0.66 5.65
N CYS A 34 -1.52 -0.61 5.24
CA CYS A 34 -0.22 -1.23 5.02
C CYS A 34 0.58 -0.51 3.92
N LEU A 35 -0.06 -0.18 2.79
CA LEU A 35 0.58 0.56 1.70
C LEU A 35 1.04 1.96 2.12
N ASP A 36 0.27 2.63 2.98
CA ASP A 36 0.62 3.96 3.48
C ASP A 36 1.84 3.88 4.41
N VAL A 37 1.88 2.91 5.33
CA VAL A 37 3.06 2.64 6.18
C VAL A 37 4.30 2.32 5.34
N LEU A 38 4.17 1.52 4.28
CA LEU A 38 5.29 1.20 3.40
C LEU A 38 5.81 2.44 2.66
N ALA A 39 4.92 3.32 2.22
CA ALA A 39 5.29 4.56 1.56
C ALA A 39 6.04 5.50 2.51
N GLU A 40 5.55 5.66 3.75
CA GLU A 40 6.21 6.45 4.79
C GLU A 40 7.61 5.90 5.12
N ASN A 41 7.72 4.59 5.33
CA ASN A 41 9.00 3.93 5.58
C ASN A 41 10.00 4.15 4.45
N THR A 42 9.54 4.07 3.20
CA THR A 42 10.39 4.31 2.02
C THR A 42 10.89 5.76 2.00
N GLN A 43 10.04 6.73 2.29
CA GLN A 43 10.43 8.14 2.36
C GLN A 43 11.44 8.41 3.49
N ILE A 44 11.23 7.82 4.66
CA ILE A 44 12.16 7.94 5.79
C ILE A 44 13.52 7.35 5.42
N ALA A 45 13.55 6.15 4.82
CA ALA A 45 14.78 5.50 4.39
C ALA A 45 15.54 6.33 3.35
N GLN A 46 14.84 6.94 2.39
CA GLN A 46 15.43 7.84 1.40
C GLN A 46 16.06 9.07 2.07
N ARG A 47 15.35 9.74 2.98
CA ARG A 47 15.87 10.92 3.71
C ARG A 47 17.11 10.58 4.55
N ILE A 48 17.13 9.42 5.19
CA ILE A 48 18.30 8.97 5.97
C ILE A 48 19.49 8.75 5.04
N ASN A 49 19.31 8.09 3.90
CA ASN A 49 20.37 7.86 2.92
C ASN A 49 20.91 9.17 2.33
N GLU A 50 20.03 10.11 1.96
CA GLU A 50 20.43 11.44 1.50
C GLU A 50 21.28 12.18 2.55
N ASN A 51 20.87 12.16 3.82
CA ASN A 51 21.64 12.80 4.91
C ASN A 51 22.99 12.13 5.20
N GLN A 52 23.13 10.84 4.92
CA GLN A 52 24.40 10.11 5.05
C GLN A 52 25.36 10.46 3.91
N ASN A 53 24.87 10.68 2.69
CA ASN A 53 25.68 11.03 1.52
C ASN A 53 26.16 12.49 1.50
N VAL A 54 25.63 13.35 2.38
CA VAL A 54 26.03 14.76 2.52
C VAL A 54 27.08 14.96 3.64
N ARG A 55 27.37 13.93 4.45
CA ARG A 55 28.39 13.95 5.50
C ARG A 55 29.69 13.31 5.04
#